data_AF-A0A8C2JL98-F1
#
_entry.id   AF-A0A8C2JL98-F1
#
_cell.length_a   1.000
_cell.length_b   1.000
_cell.length_c   1.000
_cell.angle_alpha   90.00
_cell.angle_beta   90.00
_cell.angle_gamma   90.00
#
_symmetry.space_group_name_H-M   'P 1'
#
loop_
_entity.id
_entity.type
_entity.pdbx_description
1 polymer ?
#
loop_
_entity_poly.entity_id
_entity_poly.type
_entity_poly.pdbx_seq_one_letter_code
_entity_poly.pdbx_strand_id
1 'polypeptide(L)'
;MARVQHVDICSNQQTEHRDYWSDYYLQWNTSDYPGVNTVRFPDSLIWRPDILLYNSADERFDATFHTNVLVNSSGYCQYLPPGIFKSTCYIDVRWFPFDVQRCDLKFGSWTYGGWSLDLQMMEADITGYIANGEWDLVEVPGRRNEKFYDCCKEPYPDVTFTVVMRRRTLYYGLNLLIPCVLISTLALLVFLLPADSGEKISLGITVLLSLTVFMLLVAEIMPATSDSVPLIAQYFATTMVIVGLSVIATVLVLQYHYHDPDGGKMPRWVRQTSPSGILFSIWLRCIMYEIYIINIFVFIHFCYPGIHLCICLFHFFICLVFYYLFSYIINNFYCISSFYTSFTLPKHLFSNLSIYL
;
A
#
# COMPACT_ATOMS: atom_id res chain seq x y z
N MET A 1 13.84 -18.24 -40.94
CA MET A 1 12.86 -18.31 -39.82
C MET A 1 13.65 -18.05 -38.55
N ALA A 2 13.51 -16.86 -37.97
CA ALA A 2 14.22 -16.49 -36.74
C ALA A 2 13.27 -16.69 -35.56
N ARG A 3 13.58 -17.66 -34.70
CA ARG A 3 12.88 -17.91 -33.45
C ARG A 3 13.52 -17.06 -32.37
N VAL A 4 12.71 -16.33 -31.65
CA VAL A 4 13.16 -15.41 -30.61
C VAL A 4 12.43 -15.84 -29.38
N GLN A 5 13.17 -16.29 -28.37
CA GLN A 5 12.62 -17.06 -27.28
C GLN A 5 13.11 -16.57 -25.93
N HIS A 6 12.28 -16.88 -24.95
CA HIS A 6 12.58 -16.93 -23.53
C HIS A 6 12.98 -15.59 -22.87
N VAL A 7 12.37 -15.37 -21.72
CA VAL A 7 12.84 -14.39 -20.74
C VAL A 7 13.03 -15.21 -19.46
N ASP A 8 14.27 -15.56 -19.15
CA ASP A 8 14.61 -16.13 -17.86
C ASP A 8 14.63 -14.98 -16.85
N ILE A 9 13.81 -15.00 -15.80
CA ILE A 9 13.75 -13.92 -14.82
C ILE A 9 14.56 -14.33 -13.59
N CYS A 10 15.71 -13.69 -13.37
CA CYS A 10 16.46 -13.79 -12.11
C CYS A 10 16.12 -12.62 -11.17
N SER A 11 16.30 -12.82 -9.86
CA SER A 11 15.84 -11.95 -8.74
C SER A 11 16.25 -10.48 -8.73
N ASN A 12 17.02 -10.02 -9.72
CA ASN A 12 17.60 -8.68 -9.83
C ASN A 12 17.40 -8.06 -11.23
N GLN A 13 16.31 -8.37 -11.94
CA GLN A 13 16.06 -7.93 -13.33
C GLN A 13 17.14 -8.37 -14.35
N GLN A 14 18.03 -9.28 -13.94
CA GLN A 14 18.93 -9.93 -14.86
C GLN A 14 18.15 -11.00 -15.60
N THR A 15 18.04 -10.83 -16.90
CA THR A 15 17.25 -11.66 -17.77
C THR A 15 18.12 -12.17 -18.91
N GLU A 16 18.08 -13.47 -19.12
CA GLU A 16 18.66 -14.07 -20.32
C GLU A 16 17.54 -14.19 -21.35
N HIS A 17 17.75 -13.59 -22.53
CA HIS A 17 16.92 -13.89 -23.69
C HIS A 17 17.66 -14.85 -24.59
N ARG A 18 16.92 -15.81 -25.18
CA ARG A 18 17.51 -16.92 -25.94
C ARG A 18 16.96 -16.91 -27.35
N ASP A 19 17.78 -16.53 -28.30
CA ASP A 19 17.40 -16.50 -29.70
C ASP A 19 17.93 -17.72 -30.43
N TYR A 20 17.09 -18.28 -31.28
CA TYR A 20 17.38 -19.46 -32.06
C TYR A 20 16.95 -19.25 -33.51
N TRP A 21 17.88 -19.30 -34.44
CA TRP A 21 17.52 -19.22 -35.86
C TRP A 21 18.32 -20.22 -36.67
N SER A 22 17.90 -20.42 -37.91
CA SER A 22 18.66 -21.23 -38.86
C SER A 22 19.13 -20.34 -40.01
N ASP A 23 20.43 -20.39 -40.27
CA ASP A 23 21.08 -19.73 -41.39
C ASP A 23 21.62 -20.81 -42.35
N TYR A 24 21.28 -20.68 -43.63
CA TYR A 24 21.70 -21.64 -44.65
C TYR A 24 23.14 -21.41 -45.14
N TYR A 25 23.70 -20.21 -44.96
CA TYR A 25 25.09 -19.92 -45.32
C TYR A 25 26.08 -20.48 -44.31
N LEU A 26 25.65 -20.75 -43.07
CA LEU A 26 26.49 -21.26 -41.99
C LEU A 26 26.40 -22.78 -41.84
N GLN A 27 26.15 -23.50 -42.93
CA GLN A 27 26.09 -24.96 -42.95
C GLN A 27 27.41 -25.55 -43.47
N TRP A 28 27.89 -26.62 -42.84
CA TRP A 28 29.05 -27.36 -43.33
C TRP A 28 28.88 -28.85 -43.10
N ASN A 29 29.55 -29.66 -43.94
CA ASN A 29 29.53 -31.10 -43.78
C ASN A 29 30.58 -31.53 -42.74
N THR A 30 30.14 -32.25 -41.71
CA THR A 30 31.01 -32.74 -40.64
C THR A 30 32.03 -33.77 -41.13
N SER A 31 31.80 -34.42 -42.29
CA SER A 31 32.78 -35.32 -42.90
C SER A 31 34.05 -34.59 -43.35
N ASP A 32 33.91 -33.34 -43.80
CA ASP A 32 35.01 -32.56 -44.37
C ASP A 32 35.86 -31.92 -43.27
N TYR A 33 35.28 -31.74 -42.08
CA TYR A 33 35.89 -31.16 -40.89
C TYR A 33 35.68 -32.07 -39.67
N PRO A 34 36.44 -33.18 -39.55
CA PRO A 34 36.25 -34.16 -38.50
C PRO A 34 36.41 -33.54 -37.11
N GLY A 35 35.40 -33.73 -36.25
CA GLY A 35 35.36 -33.24 -34.87
C GLY A 35 34.79 -31.83 -34.68
N VAL A 36 34.49 -31.10 -35.77
CA VAL A 36 33.94 -29.74 -35.71
C VAL A 36 32.44 -29.75 -35.89
N ASN A 37 31.70 -29.98 -34.79
CA ASN A 37 30.24 -29.97 -34.80
C ASN A 37 29.64 -28.60 -34.48
N THR A 38 30.29 -27.83 -33.59
CA THR A 38 29.82 -26.52 -33.12
C THR A 38 30.95 -25.52 -33.10
N VAL A 39 30.70 -24.32 -33.62
CA VAL A 39 31.66 -23.21 -33.67
C VAL A 39 31.04 -21.99 -32.98
N ARG A 40 31.88 -21.17 -32.33
CA ARG A 40 31.47 -19.92 -31.68
C ARG A 40 31.90 -18.75 -32.56
N PHE A 41 30.94 -17.96 -33.01
CA PHE A 41 31.20 -16.74 -33.77
C PHE A 41 30.91 -15.51 -32.91
N PRO A 42 31.72 -14.46 -32.97
CA PRO A 42 31.32 -13.17 -32.42
C PRO A 42 30.08 -12.65 -33.17
N ASP A 43 29.17 -12.01 -32.45
CA ASP A 43 27.88 -11.54 -32.96
C ASP A 43 28.01 -10.45 -34.04
N SER A 44 29.16 -9.78 -34.12
CA SER A 44 29.47 -8.76 -35.13
C SER A 44 29.82 -9.32 -36.52
N LEU A 45 30.14 -10.62 -36.63
CA LEU A 45 30.55 -11.23 -37.91
C LEU A 45 29.42 -11.93 -38.64
N ILE A 46 28.31 -12.22 -37.96
CA ILE A 46 27.17 -12.93 -38.53
C ILE A 46 25.89 -12.12 -38.36
N TRP A 47 24.89 -12.42 -39.18
CA TRP A 47 23.59 -11.79 -39.04
C TRP A 47 22.90 -12.27 -37.75
N ARG A 48 22.31 -11.32 -37.02
CA ARG A 48 21.46 -11.58 -35.85
C ARG A 48 20.16 -10.76 -35.97
N PRO A 49 19.02 -11.28 -35.49
CA PRO A 49 17.79 -10.50 -35.45
C PRO A 49 17.91 -9.33 -34.45
N ASP A 50 17.18 -8.26 -34.70
CA ASP A 50 17.18 -7.01 -33.93
C ASP A 50 16.04 -6.99 -32.89
N ILE A 51 16.11 -7.91 -31.93
CA ILE A 51 15.06 -8.04 -30.91
C ILE A 51 15.29 -7.06 -29.78
N LEU A 52 14.33 -6.14 -29.64
CA LEU A 52 14.40 -5.05 -28.69
C LEU A 52 13.16 -5.01 -27.81
N LEU A 53 13.33 -4.43 -26.62
CA LEU A 53 12.23 -4.15 -25.69
C LEU A 53 11.57 -2.81 -26.07
N TYR A 54 10.34 -2.85 -26.57
CA TYR A 54 9.63 -1.65 -27.03
C TYR A 54 9.30 -0.67 -25.91
N ASN A 55 8.98 -1.18 -24.72
CA ASN A 55 8.67 -0.37 -23.54
C ASN A 55 9.89 -0.21 -22.61
N SER A 56 11.08 -0.07 -23.18
CA SER A 56 12.31 0.17 -22.42
C SER A 56 12.29 1.54 -21.74
N ALA A 57 12.75 1.57 -20.48
CA ALA A 57 12.99 2.77 -19.69
C ALA A 57 14.49 3.08 -19.53
N ASP A 58 15.37 2.27 -20.13
CA ASP A 58 16.82 2.45 -20.03
C ASP A 58 17.34 3.47 -21.05
N GLU A 59 18.45 4.14 -20.73
CA GLU A 59 19.12 5.08 -21.63
C GLU A 59 19.69 4.38 -22.88
N ARG A 60 20.04 3.09 -22.72
CA ARG A 60 20.49 2.21 -23.81
C ARG A 60 19.35 1.26 -24.19
N PHE A 61 18.85 1.40 -25.41
CA PHE A 61 17.82 0.50 -25.94
C PHE A 61 18.30 -0.95 -26.08
N ASP A 62 19.58 -1.16 -26.41
CA ASP A 62 20.25 -2.46 -26.30
C ASP A 62 20.96 -2.55 -24.93
N ALA A 63 20.29 -3.19 -23.98
CA ALA A 63 20.79 -3.37 -22.60
C ALA A 63 21.50 -4.73 -22.40
N THR A 64 21.85 -5.40 -23.50
CA THR A 64 22.36 -6.77 -23.47
C THR A 64 23.89 -6.79 -23.57
N PHE A 65 24.53 -7.76 -22.92
CA PHE A 65 25.95 -8.01 -23.08
C PHE A 65 26.17 -8.91 -24.29
N HIS A 66 26.86 -8.37 -25.30
CA HIS A 66 27.20 -9.10 -26.51
C HIS A 66 28.03 -10.35 -26.18
N THR A 67 27.45 -11.52 -26.45
CA THR A 67 28.12 -12.83 -26.33
C THR A 67 28.38 -13.44 -27.70
N ASN A 68 29.15 -14.52 -27.74
CA ASN A 68 29.35 -15.27 -28.98
C ASN A 68 28.10 -16.10 -29.30
N VAL A 69 27.74 -16.16 -30.57
CA VAL A 69 26.69 -17.03 -31.10
C VAL A 69 27.26 -18.43 -31.30
N LEU A 70 26.57 -19.45 -30.79
CA LEU A 70 26.90 -20.85 -31.02
C LEU A 70 26.20 -21.32 -32.29
N VAL A 71 26.98 -21.79 -33.26
CA VAL A 71 26.46 -22.29 -34.53
C VAL A 71 26.79 -23.77 -34.66
N ASN A 72 25.78 -24.58 -34.96
CA ASN A 72 25.92 -26.00 -35.27
C ASN A 72 26.15 -26.21 -36.77
N SER A 73 26.78 -27.32 -37.15
CA SER A 73 27.01 -27.76 -38.53
C SER A 73 25.78 -27.74 -39.45
N SER A 74 24.58 -27.91 -38.89
CA SER A 74 23.30 -27.78 -39.61
C SER A 74 22.87 -26.33 -39.91
N GLY A 75 23.66 -25.33 -39.52
CA GLY A 75 23.32 -23.91 -39.62
C GLY A 75 22.37 -23.42 -38.53
N TYR A 76 22.13 -24.22 -37.49
CA TYR A 76 21.34 -23.81 -36.33
C TYR A 76 22.17 -22.92 -35.41
N CYS A 77 21.70 -21.69 -35.20
CA CYS A 77 22.35 -20.65 -34.41
C CYS A 77 21.63 -20.50 -33.08
N GLN A 78 22.39 -20.36 -32.00
CA GLN A 78 21.91 -20.09 -30.65
C GLN A 78 22.63 -18.85 -30.09
N TYR A 79 21.87 -17.86 -29.66
CA TYR A 79 22.39 -16.64 -29.06
C TYR A 79 21.74 -16.43 -27.69
N LEU A 80 22.57 -16.32 -26.66
CA LEU A 80 22.12 -16.22 -25.27
C LEU A 80 22.90 -15.11 -24.56
N PRO A 81 22.59 -13.83 -24.84
CA PRO A 81 23.21 -12.72 -24.12
C PRO A 81 22.50 -12.47 -22.77
N PRO A 82 23.25 -12.33 -21.67
CA PRO A 82 22.68 -11.83 -20.44
C PRO A 82 22.42 -10.32 -20.58
N GLY A 83 21.32 -9.83 -20.02
CA GLY A 83 20.99 -8.39 -20.03
C GLY A 83 20.24 -7.99 -18.78
N ILE A 84 20.22 -6.68 -18.49
CA ILE A 84 19.36 -6.09 -17.47
C ILE A 84 18.32 -5.27 -18.19
N PHE A 85 17.07 -5.72 -18.22
CA PHE A 85 15.99 -5.00 -18.87
C PHE A 85 15.26 -4.10 -17.87
N LYS A 86 15.22 -2.80 -18.17
CA LYS A 86 14.39 -1.83 -17.46
C LYS A 86 13.19 -1.50 -18.34
N SER A 87 11.98 -1.79 -17.87
CA SER A 87 10.75 -1.48 -18.60
C SER A 87 9.93 -0.42 -17.88
N THR A 88 9.15 0.33 -18.64
CA THR A 88 8.06 1.15 -18.08
C THR A 88 6.84 0.27 -17.86
N CYS A 89 6.32 0.27 -16.64
CA CYS A 89 5.15 -0.48 -16.22
C CYS A 89 4.20 0.43 -15.44
N TYR A 90 2.89 0.23 -15.61
CA TYR A 90 1.87 0.89 -14.80
C TYR A 90 1.73 0.18 -13.45
N ILE A 91 1.91 0.91 -12.36
CA ILE A 91 1.87 0.38 -10.99
C ILE A 91 0.58 0.84 -10.30
N ASP A 92 -0.27 -0.13 -9.94
CA ASP A 92 -1.54 0.13 -9.26
C ASP A 92 -1.36 0.04 -7.74
N VAL A 93 -1.44 1.19 -7.06
CA VAL A 93 -1.17 1.32 -5.62
C VAL A 93 -2.43 1.32 -4.74
N ARG A 94 -3.62 1.08 -5.31
CA ARG A 94 -4.90 1.13 -4.57
C ARG A 94 -4.89 0.27 -3.30
N TRP A 95 -4.38 -0.95 -3.42
CA TRP A 95 -4.40 -1.98 -2.37
C TRP A 95 -3.10 -2.12 -1.59
N PHE A 96 -2.20 -1.13 -1.68
CA PHE A 96 -0.93 -1.17 -0.96
C PHE A 96 -1.13 -1.41 0.55
N PRO A 97 -0.35 -2.32 1.21
CA PRO A 97 0.75 -3.14 0.68
C PRO A 97 0.31 -4.54 0.19
N PHE A 98 -0.99 -4.85 0.17
CA PHE A 98 -1.54 -6.13 -0.29
C PHE A 98 -1.80 -6.11 -1.82
N ASP A 99 -0.83 -5.60 -2.56
CA ASP A 99 -0.93 -5.39 -4.00
C ASP A 99 -0.33 -6.56 -4.81
N VAL A 100 -0.91 -6.78 -5.99
CA VAL A 100 -0.37 -7.64 -7.04
C VAL A 100 -0.11 -6.77 -8.25
N GLN A 101 1.15 -6.71 -8.67
CA GLN A 101 1.59 -5.91 -9.81
C GLN A 101 1.74 -6.78 -11.04
N ARG A 102 1.37 -6.22 -12.19
CA ARG A 102 1.46 -6.87 -13.51
C ARG A 102 2.26 -5.97 -14.43
N CYS A 103 3.45 -6.41 -14.80
CA CYS A 103 4.33 -5.64 -15.66
C CYS A 103 4.62 -6.36 -16.96
N ASP A 104 4.29 -5.71 -18.06
CA ASP A 104 4.50 -6.26 -19.39
C ASP A 104 5.91 -5.96 -19.90
N LEU A 105 6.55 -6.96 -20.48
CA LEU A 105 7.81 -6.85 -21.21
C LEU A 105 7.52 -7.18 -22.67
N LYS A 106 7.56 -6.17 -23.54
CA LYS A 106 7.21 -6.30 -24.94
C LYS A 106 8.44 -6.39 -25.83
N PHE A 107 8.74 -7.59 -26.31
CA PHE A 107 9.85 -7.85 -27.23
C PHE A 107 9.36 -7.94 -28.68
N GLY A 108 10.11 -7.35 -29.60
CA GLY A 108 9.82 -7.41 -31.02
C GLY A 108 11.01 -7.00 -31.87
N SER A 109 10.96 -7.33 -33.16
CA SER A 109 11.91 -6.77 -34.13
C SER A 109 11.60 -5.30 -34.38
N TRP A 110 12.62 -4.47 -34.52
CA TRP A 110 12.42 -3.05 -34.79
C TRP A 110 12.30 -2.76 -36.30
N THR A 111 13.14 -3.41 -37.11
CA THR A 111 13.25 -3.13 -38.54
C THR A 111 12.53 -4.14 -39.43
N TYR A 112 12.39 -5.40 -39.01
CA TYR A 112 11.74 -6.43 -39.82
C TYR A 112 10.24 -6.54 -39.49
N GLY A 113 9.42 -6.43 -40.53
CA GLY A 113 7.99 -6.76 -40.45
C GLY A 113 7.75 -8.28 -40.49
N GLY A 114 6.50 -8.67 -40.24
CA GLY A 114 6.05 -10.07 -40.12
C GLY A 114 6.15 -10.91 -41.38
N TRP A 115 6.31 -10.28 -42.56
CA TRP A 115 6.57 -11.00 -43.81
C TRP A 115 8.03 -11.45 -43.94
N SER A 116 8.96 -10.79 -43.23
CA SER A 116 10.40 -11.10 -43.28
C SER A 116 10.84 -11.90 -42.06
N LEU A 117 10.29 -11.56 -40.89
CA LEU A 117 10.66 -12.17 -39.62
C LEU A 117 9.40 -12.56 -38.84
N ASP A 118 9.27 -13.85 -38.56
CA ASP A 118 8.19 -14.40 -37.76
C ASP A 118 8.70 -14.86 -36.39
N LEU A 119 8.29 -14.15 -35.33
CA LEU A 119 8.66 -14.45 -33.95
C LEU A 119 7.79 -15.59 -33.42
N GLN A 120 8.43 -16.61 -32.86
CA GLN A 120 7.74 -17.76 -32.27
C GLN A 120 8.10 -17.87 -30.79
N MET A 121 7.08 -17.74 -29.94
CA MET A 121 7.23 -17.72 -28.48
C MET A 121 7.47 -19.14 -27.93
N MET A 122 8.36 -19.24 -26.95
CA MET A 122 8.41 -20.36 -25.99
C MET A 122 8.08 -19.85 -24.59
N GLU A 123 7.59 -20.76 -23.74
CA GLU A 123 7.21 -20.46 -22.36
C GLU A 123 8.39 -19.95 -21.52
N ALA A 124 8.17 -19.02 -20.60
CA ALA A 124 9.24 -18.52 -19.74
C ALA A 124 9.74 -19.62 -18.79
N ASP A 125 11.07 -19.79 -18.69
CA ASP A 125 11.68 -20.72 -17.74
C ASP A 125 11.97 -19.98 -16.43
N ILE A 126 11.39 -20.48 -15.34
CA ILE A 126 11.52 -19.92 -13.98
C ILE A 126 12.45 -20.75 -13.10
N THR A 127 13.08 -21.80 -13.62
CA THR A 127 13.96 -22.69 -12.83
C THR A 127 15.19 -21.98 -12.27
N GLY A 128 15.69 -20.96 -12.97
CA GLY A 128 16.79 -20.11 -12.52
C GLY A 128 16.37 -18.97 -11.58
N TYR A 129 15.07 -18.83 -11.24
CA TYR A 129 14.60 -17.74 -10.41
C TYR A 129 15.14 -17.83 -8.98
N ILE A 130 15.83 -16.78 -8.56
CA ILE A 130 16.24 -16.59 -7.18
C ILE A 130 15.09 -15.88 -6.45
N ALA A 131 14.71 -16.32 -5.25
CA ALA A 131 13.62 -15.68 -4.51
C ALA A 131 14.03 -14.30 -4.00
N ASN A 132 13.15 -13.31 -4.17
CA ASN A 132 13.33 -11.95 -3.64
C ASN A 132 12.69 -11.83 -2.24
N GLY A 133 13.28 -11.03 -1.35
CA GLY A 133 12.80 -10.83 0.02
C GLY A 133 11.60 -9.88 0.16
N GLU A 134 11.33 -9.08 -0.87
CA GLU A 134 10.24 -8.10 -0.93
C GLU A 134 9.09 -8.56 -1.84
N TRP A 135 9.40 -9.25 -2.92
CA TRP A 135 8.43 -9.66 -3.95
C TRP A 135 8.43 -11.17 -4.19
N ASP A 136 7.23 -11.74 -4.27
CA ASP A 136 6.99 -13.11 -4.71
C ASP A 136 6.61 -13.11 -6.21
N LEU A 137 7.37 -13.86 -7.02
CA LEU A 137 7.00 -14.14 -8.41
C LEU A 137 5.83 -15.15 -8.43
N VAL A 138 4.68 -14.73 -8.96
CA VAL A 138 3.47 -15.56 -9.02
C VAL A 138 3.45 -16.37 -10.31
N GLU A 139 3.54 -15.68 -11.45
CA GLU A 139 3.50 -16.29 -12.78
C GLU A 139 4.09 -15.33 -13.84
N VAL A 140 4.47 -15.89 -14.99
CA VAL A 140 5.01 -15.15 -16.14
C VAL A 140 4.36 -15.64 -17.45
N PRO A 141 3.07 -15.36 -17.68
CA PRO A 141 2.42 -15.72 -18.93
C PRO A 141 3.03 -14.96 -20.12
N GLY A 142 3.35 -15.69 -21.18
CA GLY A 142 3.73 -15.12 -22.48
C GLY A 142 2.54 -15.06 -23.44
N ARG A 143 2.48 -14.03 -24.27
CA ARG A 143 1.52 -13.90 -25.37
C ARG A 143 2.21 -13.39 -26.63
N ARG A 144 1.94 -14.02 -27.76
CA ARG A 144 2.32 -13.52 -29.09
C ARG A 144 1.19 -12.66 -29.64
N ASN A 145 1.52 -11.45 -30.08
CA ASN A 145 0.59 -10.54 -30.75
C ASN A 145 1.12 -10.20 -32.14
N GLU A 146 0.21 -9.79 -33.02
CA GLU A 146 0.56 -9.18 -34.30
C GLU A 146 -0.17 -7.84 -34.38
N LYS A 147 0.59 -6.75 -34.54
CA LYS A 147 0.03 -5.40 -34.60
C LYS A 147 0.33 -4.76 -35.95
N PHE A 148 -0.69 -4.15 -36.55
CA PHE A 148 -0.52 -3.25 -37.68
C PHE A 148 -0.28 -1.84 -37.13
N TYR A 149 0.82 -1.21 -37.54
CA TYR A 149 1.15 0.17 -37.19
C TYR A 149 0.77 1.10 -38.33
N ASP A 150 0.39 2.35 -38.02
CA ASP A 150 -0.05 3.32 -39.04
C ASP A 150 1.01 3.64 -40.09
N CYS A 151 2.29 3.42 -39.77
CA CYS A 151 3.41 3.66 -40.69
C CYS A 151 3.55 2.60 -41.80
N CYS A 152 3.10 1.35 -41.56
CA CYS A 152 3.44 0.21 -42.39
C CYS A 152 2.21 -0.67 -42.69
N LYS A 153 2.17 -1.31 -43.86
CA LYS A 153 1.06 -2.20 -44.24
C LYS A 153 1.25 -3.63 -43.72
N GLU A 154 2.47 -3.96 -43.34
CA GLU A 154 2.88 -5.26 -42.84
C GLU A 154 2.54 -5.40 -41.35
N PRO A 155 2.11 -6.59 -40.89
CA PRO A 155 1.94 -6.85 -39.46
C PRO A 155 3.32 -6.94 -38.80
N TYR A 156 3.50 -6.34 -37.64
CA TYR A 156 4.70 -6.51 -36.82
C TYR A 156 4.39 -7.51 -35.70
N PRO A 157 5.02 -8.69 -35.68
CA PRO A 157 4.86 -9.64 -34.59
C PRO A 157 5.60 -9.13 -33.35
N ASP A 158 5.00 -9.32 -32.19
CA ASP A 158 5.60 -9.05 -30.89
C ASP A 158 5.28 -10.16 -29.90
N VAL A 159 6.18 -10.36 -28.93
CA VAL A 159 6.00 -11.29 -27.83
C VAL A 159 5.99 -10.48 -26.54
N THR A 160 4.88 -10.55 -25.81
CA THR A 160 4.70 -9.86 -24.54
C THR A 160 4.71 -10.86 -23.39
N PHE A 161 5.65 -10.71 -22.47
CA PHE A 161 5.68 -11.47 -21.21
C PHE A 161 5.14 -10.59 -20.09
N THR A 162 4.08 -11.03 -19.42
CA THR A 162 3.52 -10.31 -18.27
C THR A 162 4.10 -10.90 -17.00
N VAL A 163 4.97 -10.16 -16.31
CA VAL A 163 5.53 -10.55 -15.00
C VAL A 163 4.51 -10.20 -13.92
N VAL A 164 3.96 -11.22 -13.27
CA VAL A 164 3.00 -11.06 -12.17
C VAL A 164 3.72 -11.24 -10.83
N MET A 165 3.83 -10.17 -10.06
CA MET A 165 4.52 -10.15 -8.77
C MET A 165 3.58 -9.75 -7.64
N ARG A 166 3.75 -10.36 -6.46
CA ARG A 166 3.00 -10.05 -5.25
C ARG A 166 3.95 -9.52 -4.17
N ARG A 167 3.57 -8.45 -3.49
CA ARG A 167 4.38 -7.87 -2.41
C ARG A 167 4.28 -8.69 -1.11
N ARG A 168 5.40 -8.85 -0.41
CA ARG A 168 5.45 -9.40 0.96
C ARG A 168 5.08 -8.32 1.97
N THR A 169 3.95 -8.51 2.65
CA THR A 169 3.31 -7.44 3.45
C THR A 169 3.77 -7.32 4.89
N LEU A 170 4.47 -8.34 5.42
CA LEU A 170 4.85 -8.41 6.84
C LEU A 170 5.67 -7.20 7.31
N TYR A 171 6.62 -6.73 6.50
CA TYR A 171 7.44 -5.57 6.82
C TYR A 171 6.61 -4.30 6.99
N TYR A 172 5.71 -4.03 6.04
CA TYR A 172 4.83 -2.86 6.05
C TYR A 172 3.78 -2.96 7.17
N GLY A 173 3.28 -4.16 7.47
CA GLY A 173 2.41 -4.42 8.60
C GLY A 173 3.07 -4.08 9.94
N LEU A 174 4.27 -4.58 10.19
CA LEU A 174 4.95 -4.35 11.48
C LEU A 174 5.47 -2.91 11.64
N ASN A 175 5.98 -2.29 10.57
CA ASN A 175 6.69 -1.01 10.67
C ASN A 175 5.85 0.22 10.32
N LEU A 176 4.72 0.07 9.61
CA LEU A 176 3.82 1.19 9.31
C LEU A 176 2.49 1.06 10.04
N LEU A 177 1.88 -0.13 9.99
CA LEU A 177 0.52 -0.34 10.48
C LEU A 177 0.47 -0.31 12.03
N ILE A 178 1.37 -1.04 12.71
CA ILE A 178 1.40 -1.12 14.17
C ILE A 178 1.65 0.25 14.82
N PRO A 179 2.68 1.03 14.43
CA PRO A 179 2.90 2.36 15.01
C PRO A 179 1.71 3.30 14.81
N CYS A 180 1.04 3.25 13.66
CA CYS A 180 -0.14 4.06 13.41
C CYS A 180 -1.29 3.71 14.37
N VAL A 181 -1.58 2.42 14.56
CA VAL A 181 -2.61 1.97 15.51
C VAL A 181 -2.26 2.43 16.93
N LEU A 182 -1.00 2.30 17.35
CA LEU A 182 -0.54 2.76 18.66
C LEU A 182 -0.66 4.28 18.85
N ILE A 183 -0.37 5.08 17.82
CA ILE A 183 -0.52 6.54 17.90
C ILE A 183 -2.01 6.92 17.94
N SER A 184 -2.86 6.21 17.19
CA SER A 184 -4.30 6.43 17.21
C SER A 184 -4.91 6.11 18.59
N THR A 185 -4.44 5.07 19.28
CA THR A 185 -4.91 4.75 20.65
C THR A 185 -4.45 5.81 21.66
N LEU A 186 -3.24 6.35 21.50
CA LEU A 186 -2.74 7.45 22.35
C LEU A 186 -3.58 8.73 22.18
N ALA A 187 -4.12 8.98 20.98
CA ALA A 187 -5.02 10.12 20.75
C ALA A 187 -6.30 10.04 21.60
N LEU A 188 -6.84 8.84 21.85
CA LEU A 188 -7.98 8.66 22.76
C LEU A 188 -7.61 8.89 24.22
N LEU A 189 -6.40 8.51 24.61
CA LEU A 189 -5.93 8.66 26.00
C LEU A 189 -5.89 10.13 26.43
N VAL A 190 -5.67 11.06 25.49
CA VAL A 190 -5.75 12.52 25.74
C VAL A 190 -7.10 12.94 26.31
N PHE A 191 -8.21 12.32 25.88
CA PHE A 191 -9.53 12.63 26.41
C PHE A 191 -9.78 12.03 27.79
N LEU A 192 -9.15 10.89 28.10
CA LEU A 192 -9.27 10.25 29.41
C LEU A 192 -8.51 11.02 30.50
N LEU A 193 -7.42 11.71 30.14
CA LEU A 193 -6.62 12.47 31.09
C LEU A 193 -7.43 13.66 31.68
N PRO A 194 -7.44 13.82 33.02
CA PRO A 194 -8.09 14.95 33.67
C PRO A 194 -7.39 16.26 33.32
N ALA A 195 -8.16 17.34 33.23
CA ALA A 195 -7.66 18.67 32.85
C ALA A 195 -6.65 19.24 33.86
N ASP A 196 -6.77 18.86 35.14
CA ASP A 196 -6.00 19.43 36.24
C ASP A 196 -4.49 19.11 36.17
N SER A 197 -4.09 18.13 35.35
CA SER A 197 -2.69 17.72 35.18
C SER A 197 -1.85 18.68 34.33
N GLY A 198 -2.46 19.59 33.55
CA GLY A 198 -1.75 20.49 32.62
C GLY A 198 -1.09 19.82 31.39
N GLU A 199 -0.72 18.54 31.46
CA GLU A 199 -0.02 17.80 30.39
C GLU A 199 -0.91 17.39 29.20
N LYS A 200 -2.22 17.61 29.29
CA LYS A 200 -3.21 17.20 28.28
C LYS A 200 -2.95 17.83 26.90
N ILE A 201 -2.61 19.12 26.86
CA ILE A 201 -2.34 19.84 25.61
C ILE A 201 -1.02 19.35 25.00
N SER A 202 0.01 19.16 25.84
CA SER A 202 1.33 18.66 25.43
C SER A 202 1.22 17.28 24.77
N LEU A 203 0.45 16.36 25.37
CA LEU A 203 0.18 15.05 24.79
C LEU A 203 -0.60 15.14 23.45
N GLY A 204 -1.59 16.03 23.35
CA GLY A 204 -2.34 16.24 22.11
C GLY A 204 -1.49 16.74 20.94
N ILE A 205 -0.61 17.72 21.19
CA ILE A 205 0.29 18.28 20.17
C ILE A 205 1.34 17.26 19.72
N THR A 206 1.93 16.50 20.67
CA THR A 206 2.94 15.48 20.35
C THR A 206 2.35 14.33 19.51
N VAL A 207 1.12 13.90 19.80
CA VAL A 207 0.40 12.91 19.00
C VAL A 207 0.13 13.44 17.58
N LEU A 208 -0.34 14.68 17.44
CA LEU A 208 -0.57 15.30 16.13
C LEU A 208 0.73 15.37 15.30
N LEU A 209 1.82 15.87 15.89
CA LEU A 209 3.12 15.97 15.23
C LEU A 209 3.62 14.59 14.78
N SER A 210 3.57 13.59 15.66
CA SER A 210 4.02 12.23 15.31
C SER A 210 3.23 11.65 14.14
N LEU A 211 1.90 11.82 14.12
CA LEU A 211 1.05 11.38 13.02
C LEU A 211 1.41 12.08 11.70
N THR A 212 1.74 13.38 11.74
CA THR A 212 2.18 14.12 10.54
C THR A 212 3.50 13.57 9.97
N VAL A 213 4.45 13.22 10.84
CA VAL A 213 5.75 12.64 10.44
C VAL A 213 5.55 11.26 9.80
N PHE A 214 4.70 10.40 10.39
CA PHE A 214 4.38 9.10 9.81
C PHE A 214 3.67 9.21 8.46
N MET A 215 2.79 10.21 8.28
CA MET A 215 2.14 10.46 7.00
C MET A 215 3.15 10.90 5.93
N LEU A 216 4.10 11.79 6.27
CA LEU A 216 5.17 12.19 5.36
C LEU A 216 6.06 11.01 4.96
N LEU A 217 6.44 10.15 5.91
CA LEU A 217 7.17 8.91 5.62
C LEU A 217 6.42 8.02 4.63
N VAL A 218 5.10 7.86 4.81
CA VAL A 218 4.25 7.08 3.91
C VAL A 218 4.16 7.73 2.52
N ALA A 219 4.13 9.07 2.43
CA ALA A 219 4.13 9.78 1.16
C ALA A 219 5.45 9.63 0.38
N GLU A 220 6.59 9.51 1.07
CA GLU A 220 7.90 9.30 0.42
C GLU A 220 8.07 7.90 -0.17
N ILE A 221 7.50 6.86 0.45
CA ILE A 221 7.61 5.48 -0.04
C ILE A 221 6.65 5.18 -1.20
N MET A 222 5.59 5.97 -1.38
CA MET A 222 4.59 5.75 -2.43
C MET A 222 4.95 6.59 -3.67
N PRO A 223 4.85 6.02 -4.89
CA PRO A 223 5.07 6.80 -6.10
C PRO A 223 4.01 7.90 -6.19
N ALA A 224 4.41 9.09 -6.67
CA ALA A 224 3.51 10.21 -6.90
C ALA A 224 2.64 9.95 -8.17
N THR A 225 1.59 9.15 -8.03
CA THR A 225 0.61 8.88 -9.09
C THR A 225 -0.77 9.43 -8.72
N SER A 226 -1.43 10.12 -9.65
CA SER A 226 -2.78 10.67 -9.46
C SER A 226 -3.89 9.74 -9.92
N ASP A 227 -3.56 8.69 -10.69
CA ASP A 227 -4.52 7.80 -11.33
C ASP A 227 -5.28 6.95 -10.31
N SER A 228 -4.68 6.70 -9.15
CA SER A 228 -5.31 6.00 -8.06
C SER A 228 -4.77 6.43 -6.70
N VAL A 229 -5.66 6.82 -5.79
CA VAL A 229 -5.27 7.16 -4.41
C VAL A 229 -5.16 5.85 -3.59
N PRO A 230 -4.02 5.60 -2.93
CA PRO A 230 -3.86 4.44 -2.04
C PRO A 230 -4.87 4.50 -0.88
N LEU A 231 -5.54 3.38 -0.60
CA LEU A 231 -6.49 3.30 0.52
C LEU A 231 -5.82 3.61 1.87
N ILE A 232 -4.55 3.21 2.02
CA ILE A 232 -3.77 3.52 3.23
C ILE A 232 -3.56 5.04 3.40
N ALA A 233 -3.31 5.76 2.30
CA ALA A 233 -3.14 7.21 2.32
C ALA A 233 -4.44 7.91 2.72
N GLN A 234 -5.57 7.44 2.18
CA GLN A 234 -6.90 7.92 2.57
C GLN A 234 -7.16 7.69 4.06
N TYR A 235 -6.81 6.51 4.59
CA TYR A 235 -6.90 6.22 6.02
C TYR A 235 -6.08 7.21 6.84
N PHE A 236 -4.78 7.37 6.55
CA PHE A 236 -3.92 8.32 7.26
C PHE A 236 -4.44 9.77 7.19
N ALA A 237 -4.93 10.22 6.03
CA ALA A 237 -5.49 11.54 5.86
C ALA A 237 -6.75 11.75 6.73
N THR A 238 -7.66 10.77 6.75
CA THR A 238 -8.86 10.85 7.62
C THR A 238 -8.49 10.86 9.10
N THR A 239 -7.54 10.02 9.53
CA THR A 239 -7.04 9.99 10.90
C THR A 239 -6.40 11.32 11.30
N MET A 240 -5.67 11.97 10.39
CA MET A 240 -5.06 13.27 10.62
C MET A 240 -6.10 14.37 10.84
N VAL A 241 -7.16 14.39 10.03
CA VAL A 241 -8.27 15.34 10.23
C VAL A 241 -8.98 15.10 11.55
N ILE A 242 -9.24 13.83 11.90
CA ILE A 242 -9.90 13.46 13.17
C ILE A 242 -9.06 13.90 14.37
N VAL A 243 -7.76 13.60 14.38
CA VAL A 243 -6.85 14.00 15.46
C VAL A 243 -6.69 15.53 15.51
N GLY A 244 -6.66 16.21 14.37
CA GLY A 244 -6.65 17.68 14.33
C GLY A 244 -7.89 18.29 15.00
N LEU A 245 -9.08 17.79 14.66
CA LEU A 245 -10.34 18.22 15.29
C LEU A 245 -10.37 17.87 16.78
N SER A 246 -9.79 16.74 17.17
CA SER A 246 -9.73 16.29 18.57
C SER A 246 -8.90 17.23 19.43
N VAL A 247 -7.74 17.70 18.93
CA VAL A 247 -6.91 18.70 19.61
C VAL A 247 -7.67 20.03 19.78
N ILE A 248 -8.33 20.53 18.73
CA ILE A 248 -9.14 21.76 18.80
C ILE A 248 -10.25 21.63 19.86
N ALA A 249 -10.95 20.49 19.86
CA ALA A 249 -11.96 20.17 20.86
C ALA A 249 -11.41 20.17 22.29
N THR A 250 -10.23 19.58 22.52
CA THR A 250 -9.59 19.59 23.86
C THR A 250 -9.25 20.99 24.35
N VAL A 251 -8.80 21.88 23.47
CA VAL A 251 -8.55 23.29 23.80
C VAL A 251 -9.86 23.99 24.23
N LEU A 252 -10.96 23.78 23.50
CA LEU A 252 -12.27 24.34 23.86
C LEU A 252 -12.78 23.81 25.22
N VAL A 253 -12.60 22.51 25.49
CA VAL A 253 -12.99 21.91 26.78
C VAL A 253 -12.17 22.49 27.93
N LEU A 254 -10.87 22.69 27.73
CA LEU A 254 -9.99 23.30 28.73
C LEU A 254 -10.36 24.76 28.99
N GLN A 255 -10.67 25.51 27.94
CA GLN A 255 -11.14 26.90 28.06
C GLN A 255 -12.43 26.99 28.89
N TYR A 256 -13.34 26.02 28.75
CA TYR A 256 -14.57 25.96 29.54
C TYR A 256 -14.31 25.50 30.99
N HIS A 257 -13.38 24.57 31.22
CA HIS A 257 -13.03 24.06 32.55
C HIS A 257 -12.37 25.12 33.44
N TYR A 258 -11.45 25.90 32.88
CA TYR A 258 -10.75 26.98 33.59
C TYR A 258 -11.45 28.35 33.48
N HIS A 259 -12.73 28.38 33.10
CA HIS A 259 -13.46 29.65 33.02
C HIS A 259 -13.74 30.21 34.42
N ASP A 260 -13.17 31.38 34.72
CA ASP A 260 -13.38 32.06 36.01
C ASP A 260 -14.85 32.50 36.19
N PRO A 261 -15.49 32.15 37.32
CA PRO A 261 -16.88 32.51 37.60
C PRO A 261 -17.13 34.02 37.72
N ASP A 262 -16.08 34.82 37.94
CA ASP A 262 -16.15 36.28 38.09
C ASP A 262 -15.90 37.05 36.77
N GLY A 263 -15.44 36.37 35.71
CA GLY A 263 -15.00 37.00 34.45
C GLY A 263 -16.11 37.24 33.41
N GLY A 264 -17.29 36.64 33.55
CA GLY A 264 -18.40 36.82 32.61
C GLY A 264 -19.66 36.05 32.97
N LYS A 265 -20.84 36.67 32.85
CA LYS A 265 -22.13 35.98 33.08
C LYS A 265 -22.36 34.93 32.00
N MET A 266 -22.38 33.66 32.40
CA MET A 266 -22.73 32.52 31.54
C MET A 266 -24.05 32.79 30.78
N PRO A 267 -24.07 32.70 29.43
CA PRO A 267 -25.25 32.99 28.63
C PRO A 267 -26.45 32.12 29.03
N ARG A 268 -27.67 32.68 28.96
CA ARG A 268 -28.90 32.00 29.40
C ARG A 268 -29.16 30.68 28.65
N TRP A 269 -28.81 30.63 27.36
CA TRP A 269 -28.92 29.40 26.56
C TRP A 269 -28.03 28.29 27.12
N VAL A 270 -26.76 28.58 27.48
CA VAL A 270 -25.87 27.59 28.10
C VAL A 270 -26.43 27.13 29.45
N ARG A 271 -26.99 28.02 30.27
CA ARG A 271 -27.58 27.65 31.57
C ARG A 271 -28.82 26.74 31.44
N GLN A 272 -29.54 26.84 30.33
CA GLN A 272 -30.78 26.10 30.08
C GLN A 272 -30.54 24.79 29.33
N THR A 273 -29.46 24.68 28.54
CA THR A 273 -28.98 23.43 27.92
C THR A 273 -27.91 22.70 28.75
N SER A 274 -27.30 23.34 29.75
CA SER A 274 -26.29 22.76 30.65
C SER A 274 -26.84 22.50 32.06
N PRO A 275 -27.54 21.38 32.30
CA PRO A 275 -27.55 20.77 33.63
C PRO A 275 -26.18 20.23 34.07
N SER A 276 -25.13 20.26 33.24
CA SER A 276 -23.73 20.17 33.69
C SER A 276 -22.76 20.24 32.49
N GLY A 277 -21.67 21.02 32.58
CA GLY A 277 -20.56 20.94 31.60
C GLY A 277 -19.98 19.51 31.45
N ILE A 278 -20.28 18.64 32.41
CA ILE A 278 -20.06 17.21 32.40
C ILE A 278 -20.81 16.53 31.22
N LEU A 279 -22.08 16.89 30.95
CA LEU A 279 -22.86 16.35 29.83
C LEU A 279 -22.27 16.74 28.46
N PHE A 280 -21.74 17.95 28.31
CA PHE A 280 -21.06 18.39 27.08
C PHE A 280 -19.71 17.70 26.88
N SER A 281 -18.92 17.55 27.96
CA SER A 281 -17.67 16.79 27.96
C SER A 281 -17.90 15.30 27.64
N ILE A 282 -18.96 14.70 28.18
CA ILE A 282 -19.38 13.32 27.88
C ILE A 282 -19.85 13.20 26.43
N TRP A 283 -20.62 14.17 25.93
CA TRP A 283 -21.09 14.17 24.54
C TRP A 283 -19.92 14.26 23.53
N LEU A 284 -18.92 15.11 23.80
CA LEU A 284 -17.69 15.19 23.00
C LEU A 284 -16.87 13.90 23.06
N ARG A 285 -16.74 13.28 24.24
CA ARG A 285 -16.08 11.97 24.40
C ARG A 285 -16.79 10.88 23.61
N CYS A 286 -18.13 10.85 23.59
CA CYS A 286 -18.92 9.91 22.80
C CYS A 286 -18.70 10.10 21.29
N ILE A 287 -18.76 11.33 20.79
CA ILE A 287 -18.56 11.60 19.35
C ILE A 287 -17.17 11.21 18.89
N MET A 288 -16.13 11.53 19.67
CA MET A 288 -14.76 11.17 19.33
C MET A 288 -14.53 9.65 19.39
N TYR A 289 -15.19 8.95 20.32
CA TYR A 289 -15.13 7.50 20.42
C TYR A 289 -15.85 6.81 19.25
N GLU A 290 -17.02 7.30 18.84
CA GLU A 290 -17.74 6.82 17.65
C GLU A 290 -16.89 7.01 16.37
N ILE A 291 -16.28 8.19 16.21
CA ILE A 291 -15.37 8.49 15.08
C ILE A 291 -14.15 7.56 15.10
N TYR A 292 -13.62 7.23 16.27
CA TYR A 292 -12.50 6.31 16.42
C TYR A 292 -12.89 4.85 16.13
N ILE A 293 -14.07 4.41 16.56
CA ILE A 293 -14.62 3.09 16.21
C ILE A 293 -14.84 2.99 14.70
N ILE A 294 -15.32 4.06 14.06
CA ILE A 294 -15.42 4.14 12.59
C ILE A 294 -14.02 4.03 11.95
N ASN A 295 -13.00 4.69 12.52
CA ASN A 295 -11.62 4.61 12.02
C ASN A 295 -11.01 3.20 12.18
N ILE A 296 -11.22 2.53 13.32
CA ILE A 296 -10.88 1.11 13.53
C ILE A 296 -11.64 0.20 12.57
N PHE A 297 -12.91 0.48 12.32
CA PHE A 297 -13.71 -0.30 11.37
C PHE A 297 -13.18 -0.16 9.94
N VAL A 298 -12.84 1.07 9.51
CA VAL A 298 -12.19 1.33 8.22
C VAL A 298 -10.85 0.59 8.13
N PHE A 299 -10.09 0.52 9.21
CA PHE A 299 -8.85 -0.24 9.30
C PHE A 299 -9.05 -1.76 9.22
N ILE A 300 -10.06 -2.32 9.90
CA ILE A 300 -10.38 -3.75 9.84
C ILE A 300 -10.91 -4.12 8.45
N HIS A 301 -11.75 -3.27 7.85
CA HIS A 301 -12.22 -3.40 6.48
C HIS A 301 -11.06 -3.37 5.47
N PHE A 302 -10.04 -2.54 5.72
CA PHE A 302 -8.79 -2.48 4.95
C PHE A 302 -7.96 -3.77 5.07
N CYS A 303 -7.87 -4.34 6.27
CA CYS A 303 -7.05 -5.54 6.52
C CYS A 303 -7.74 -6.85 6.07
N TYR A 304 -9.08 -6.86 5.97
CA TYR A 304 -9.86 -8.06 5.61
C TYR A 304 -11.07 -7.75 4.70
N PRO A 305 -10.87 -7.68 3.37
CA PRO A 305 -11.97 -7.44 2.42
C PRO A 305 -13.02 -8.58 2.36
N GLY A 306 -12.84 -9.69 3.10
CA GLY A 306 -13.75 -10.85 3.11
C GLY A 306 -14.66 -10.98 4.33
N ILE A 307 -14.54 -10.13 5.37
CA ILE A 307 -15.23 -10.32 6.67
C ILE A 307 -16.42 -9.33 6.83
N HIS A 308 -17.11 -9.01 5.73
CA HIS A 308 -18.20 -8.03 5.72
C HIS A 308 -19.33 -8.30 6.73
N LEU A 309 -19.68 -9.56 6.99
CA LEU A 309 -20.85 -9.90 7.82
C LEU A 309 -20.54 -9.90 9.33
N CYS A 310 -19.39 -10.45 9.75
CA CYS A 310 -19.01 -10.51 11.16
C CYS A 310 -18.65 -9.13 11.72
N ILE A 311 -18.07 -8.23 10.91
CA ILE A 311 -17.68 -6.90 11.36
C ILE A 311 -18.93 -5.99 11.49
N CYS A 312 -19.91 -6.10 10.59
CA CYS A 312 -21.21 -5.43 10.75
C CYS A 312 -21.97 -5.92 11.98
N LEU A 313 -21.93 -7.23 12.27
CA LEU A 313 -22.50 -7.80 13.50
C LEU A 313 -21.75 -7.34 14.75
N PHE A 314 -20.42 -7.20 14.69
CA PHE A 314 -19.60 -6.67 15.79
C PHE A 314 -19.87 -5.19 16.04
N HIS A 315 -20.05 -4.38 14.99
CA HIS A 315 -20.48 -2.98 15.08
C HIS A 315 -21.87 -2.87 15.71
N PHE A 316 -22.82 -3.69 15.27
CA PHE A 316 -24.15 -3.75 15.87
C PHE A 316 -24.08 -4.15 17.35
N PHE A 317 -23.25 -5.14 17.71
CA PHE A 317 -23.10 -5.62 19.09
C PHE A 317 -22.43 -4.58 20.00
N ILE A 318 -21.40 -3.87 19.52
CA ILE A 318 -20.74 -2.80 20.28
C ILE A 318 -21.68 -1.62 20.48
N CYS A 319 -22.35 -1.16 19.42
CA CYS A 319 -23.37 -0.11 19.54
C CYS A 319 -24.50 -0.53 20.49
N LEU A 320 -24.91 -1.81 20.48
CA LEU A 320 -25.89 -2.34 21.42
C LEU A 320 -25.37 -2.33 22.86
N VAL A 321 -24.18 -2.89 23.10
CA VAL A 321 -23.58 -2.98 24.44
C VAL A 321 -23.38 -1.59 25.03
N PHE A 322 -22.99 -0.61 24.22
CA PHE A 322 -22.85 0.78 24.66
C PHE A 322 -24.18 1.51 24.80
N TYR A 323 -25.17 1.26 23.96
CA TYR A 323 -26.55 1.72 24.20
C TYR A 323 -27.07 1.19 25.54
N TYR A 324 -26.80 -0.08 25.86
CA TYR A 324 -27.18 -0.69 27.13
C TYR A 324 -26.36 -0.16 28.31
N LEU A 325 -25.04 0.05 28.18
CA LEU A 325 -24.22 0.71 29.20
C LEU A 325 -24.66 2.17 29.42
N PHE A 326 -25.00 2.89 28.37
CA PHE A 326 -25.52 4.25 28.41
C PHE A 326 -26.87 4.31 29.12
N SER A 327 -27.78 3.39 28.81
CA SER A 327 -29.07 3.25 29.48
C SER A 327 -28.90 2.84 30.95
N TYR A 328 -27.91 2.01 31.28
CA TYR A 328 -27.57 1.59 32.64
C TYR A 328 -26.94 2.71 33.48
N ILE A 329 -26.03 3.50 32.89
CA ILE A 329 -25.38 4.64 33.55
C ILE A 329 -26.38 5.79 33.76
N ILE A 330 -27.25 6.08 32.77
CA ILE A 330 -28.31 7.08 32.93
C ILE A 330 -29.31 6.66 34.00
N ASN A 331 -29.77 5.40 34.01
CA ASN A 331 -30.69 4.92 35.04
C ASN A 331 -30.06 4.92 36.45
N ASN A 332 -28.78 4.56 36.59
CA ASN A 332 -28.09 4.65 37.89
C ASN A 332 -27.82 6.09 38.33
N PHE A 333 -27.50 7.02 37.42
CA PHE A 333 -27.29 8.43 37.78
C PHE A 333 -28.59 9.18 38.11
N TYR A 334 -29.71 8.86 37.46
CA TYR A 334 -31.02 9.36 37.89
C TYR A 334 -31.37 8.84 39.29
N CYS A 335 -31.05 7.58 39.60
CA CYS A 335 -31.22 7.00 40.93
C CYS A 335 -30.35 7.71 42.00
N ILE A 336 -29.09 8.03 41.68
CA ILE A 336 -28.18 8.78 42.58
C ILE A 336 -28.63 10.24 42.75
N SER A 337 -29.15 10.89 41.71
CA SER A 337 -29.68 12.25 41.79
C SER A 337 -31.01 12.32 42.58
N SER A 338 -31.84 11.29 42.50
CA SER A 338 -33.08 11.15 43.29
C SER A 338 -32.78 10.82 44.76
N PHE A 339 -31.67 10.12 45.04
CA PHE A 339 -31.22 9.82 46.40
C PHE A 339 -30.63 11.05 47.09
N TYR A 340 -29.87 11.90 46.36
CA TYR A 340 -29.31 13.15 46.88
C TYR A 340 -30.34 14.28 47.04
N THR A 341 -31.42 14.29 46.25
CA THR A 341 -32.51 15.28 46.41
C THR A 341 -33.47 14.96 47.55
N SER A 342 -33.48 13.73 48.09
CA SER A 342 -34.32 13.34 49.23
C SER A 342 -33.68 13.58 50.61
N PHE A 343 -32.39 13.93 50.67
CA PHE A 343 -31.65 14.15 51.91
C PHE A 343 -31.08 15.57 52.02
N THR A 344 -31.94 16.59 51.93
CA THR A 344 -31.64 17.92 52.45
C THR A 344 -32.45 18.17 53.73
N LEU A 345 -31.90 17.77 54.89
CA LEU A 345 -32.28 18.33 56.19
C LEU A 345 -31.33 19.52 56.54
N PRO A 346 -31.79 20.54 57.26
CA PRO A 346 -31.18 21.87 57.25
C PRO A 346 -29.90 22.00 58.08
N LYS A 347 -29.00 22.84 57.57
CA LYS A 347 -27.76 23.30 58.19
C LYS A 347 -28.03 24.02 59.51
N HIS A 348 -28.01 23.30 60.63
CA HIS A 348 -27.88 23.92 61.95
C HIS A 348 -27.23 22.98 62.98
N LEU A 349 -26.14 22.29 62.65
CA LEU A 349 -25.38 21.47 63.62
C LEU A 349 -24.00 21.05 63.09
N PHE A 350 -23.13 22.00 62.76
CA PHE A 350 -21.69 21.71 62.60
C PHE A 350 -20.87 22.94 63.00
N SER A 351 -20.90 23.28 64.30
CA SER A 351 -19.87 24.13 64.93
C SER A 351 -19.00 23.37 65.93
N ASN A 352 -19.08 22.04 66.01
CA ASN A 352 -18.24 21.25 66.89
C ASN A 352 -17.96 19.90 66.24
N LEU A 353 -16.79 19.77 65.61
CA LEU A 353 -15.92 18.58 65.65
C LEU A 353 -14.65 18.89 64.84
N SER A 354 -13.82 19.79 65.38
CA SER A 354 -12.37 19.56 65.32
C SER A 354 -12.10 18.51 66.40
N ILE A 355 -11.47 17.38 66.04
CA ILE A 355 -10.78 16.37 66.89
C ILE A 355 -10.94 14.95 66.26
N TYR A 356 -9.79 14.37 65.86
CA TYR A 356 -9.52 13.08 65.16
C TYR A 356 -9.97 13.04 63.68
N LEU A 357 -9.11 12.89 62.67
CA LEU A 357 -7.81 12.19 62.53
C LEU A 357 -6.95 12.93 61.48
#